data_AF-A0A2Z6NBM0-F1
#
_entry.id   AF-A0A2Z6NBM0-F1
#
_cell.length_a   1.000
_cell.length_b   1.000
_cell.length_c   1.000
_cell.angle_alpha   90.00
_cell.angle_beta   90.00
_cell.angle_gamma   90.00
#
_symmetry.space_group_name_H-M   'P 1'
#
loop_
_entity.id
_entity.type
_entity.pdbx_description
1 polymer ?
#
loop_
_entity_poly.entity_id
_entity_poly.type
_entity_poly.pdbx_seq_one_letter_code
_entity_poly.pdbx_strand_id
1 'polypeptide(L)'
;MLQLSELVNVEGYSDWIRLVAEFTLKSLQSWQWASNSVYYLLGLWSRLVSSVPYLKGDAPSLLDEYVPKITESFITSRFNSVQAGLPDDLENPLDNAELLQDQLDCFPYLCRFQERARLQVSDSNDLSVIEDKLAWIVHIVAAILKIKQCTGCSAESQEVLDAEISARVLQLINVTDSGVHSQRYGEISKQRLDRAILTFFQHFRKSYVGDQAIHSSKQLYARLSELLGLHDHLLLLNVIVGKIATNLKCYTESEEVIDHTLSLFLELASGYMTGKLLLKLDTVKFIVANHTREHFPFLEAKKCSRSRTTFYYTIGWLIFMEDSLVKFKSSMDPLQQVFLSLESTPDSVFRTDAVKCALVGLMRDLRGITMATNSRRTYGFLFDWLYPAHMPILLKGISHWTDNPEVTTPLLKFMAEFVLNKAQRLTFDSSSPNGILLFREVSKLIVAYGSRILTLPNTADVYTYKYKGIWICLTILSRALAGNYVNFGVFELYGDRALSDALDAALKMTLSIPMSDILAYRKLTRAYFAFLEVLFNSHITFILSLDTNTFMHIVGSLESGLKGLDTNISSQCASAVDNLAAFYFNNITMGEGPNLPAAVNLARHIAECPTLFPEIVATNGV
;
A
#
# COMPACT_ATOMS: atom_id res chain seq x y z
N MET A 1 33.55 7.84 -18.09
CA MET A 1 32.56 8.92 -17.84
C MET A 1 32.94 10.02 -18.83
N LEU A 2 32.33 10.02 -20.03
CA LEU A 2 32.66 10.97 -21.11
C LEU A 2 32.07 12.34 -20.75
N GLN A 3 32.89 13.39 -20.74
CA GLN A 3 32.39 14.76 -20.56
C GLN A 3 31.93 15.31 -21.90
N LEU A 4 30.76 15.97 -21.96
CA LEU A 4 30.25 16.59 -23.18
C LEU A 4 31.26 17.57 -23.80
N SER A 5 32.08 18.22 -22.96
CA SER A 5 33.19 19.08 -23.39
C SER A 5 34.27 18.34 -24.18
N GLU A 6 34.52 17.06 -23.91
CA GLU A 6 35.45 16.26 -24.71
C GLU A 6 34.82 15.90 -26.05
N LEU A 7 33.53 15.56 -26.05
CA LEU A 7 32.78 15.13 -27.22
C LEU A 7 32.62 16.25 -28.27
N VAL A 8 32.29 17.47 -27.83
CA VAL A 8 32.09 18.62 -28.73
C VAL A 8 33.39 19.06 -29.40
N ASN A 9 34.54 18.74 -28.80
CA ASN A 9 35.87 19.05 -29.35
C ASN A 9 36.41 17.96 -30.29
N VAL A 10 35.69 16.85 -30.50
CA VAL A 10 36.10 15.79 -31.44
C VAL A 10 35.79 16.19 -32.87
N GLU A 11 36.75 15.99 -33.78
CA GLU A 11 36.53 16.15 -35.23
C GLU A 11 35.38 15.23 -35.70
N GLY A 12 34.34 15.83 -36.31
CA GLY A 12 33.15 15.12 -36.78
C GLY A 12 31.95 15.14 -35.83
N TYR A 13 32.04 15.78 -34.66
CA TYR A 13 30.90 15.93 -33.74
C TYR A 13 29.66 16.57 -34.40
N SER A 14 29.85 17.63 -35.19
CA SER A 14 28.78 18.35 -35.87
C SER A 14 28.01 17.47 -36.87
N ASP A 15 28.72 16.64 -37.64
CA ASP A 15 28.10 15.69 -38.56
C ASP A 15 27.42 14.54 -37.81
N TRP A 16 28.05 14.04 -36.75
CA TRP A 16 27.48 13.00 -35.91
C TRP A 16 26.17 13.45 -35.25
N ILE A 17 26.15 14.60 -34.57
CA ILE A 17 24.96 15.07 -33.85
C ILE A 17 23.80 15.37 -34.81
N ARG A 18 24.09 15.87 -36.02
CA ARG A 18 23.09 16.05 -37.09
C ARG A 18 22.50 14.72 -37.54
N LEU A 19 23.34 13.71 -37.82
CA LEU A 19 22.88 12.38 -38.25
C LEU A 19 22.05 11.69 -37.16
N VAL A 20 22.46 11.82 -35.89
CA VAL A 20 21.67 11.33 -34.74
C VAL A 20 20.33 12.05 -34.65
N ALA A 21 20.28 13.36 -34.87
CA ALA A 21 19.03 14.13 -34.89
C ALA A 21 18.10 13.68 -36.01
N GLU A 22 18.60 13.56 -37.24
CA GLU A 22 17.82 13.06 -38.38
C GLU A 22 17.30 11.64 -38.15
N PHE A 23 18.14 10.75 -37.64
CA PHE A 23 17.74 9.39 -37.28
C PHE A 23 16.65 9.38 -36.21
N THR A 24 16.79 10.23 -35.20
CA THR A 24 15.79 10.38 -34.13
C THR A 24 14.45 10.87 -34.70
N LEU A 25 14.46 11.91 -35.52
CA LEU A 25 13.25 12.47 -36.14
C LEU A 25 12.52 11.45 -37.03
N LYS A 26 13.27 10.71 -37.87
CA LYS A 26 12.68 9.65 -38.71
C LYS A 26 12.10 8.50 -37.88
N SER A 27 12.78 8.14 -36.78
CA SER A 27 12.31 7.09 -35.86
C SER A 27 11.02 7.51 -35.16
N LEU A 28 10.90 8.78 -34.76
CA LEU A 28 9.68 9.33 -34.15
C LEU A 28 8.50 9.38 -35.14
N GLN A 29 8.76 9.69 -36.41
CA GLN A 29 7.74 9.64 -37.47
C GLN A 29 7.29 8.20 -37.77
N SER A 30 8.18 7.23 -37.61
CA SER A 30 7.96 5.80 -37.85
C SER A 30 7.56 5.04 -36.56
N TRP A 31 6.72 5.66 -35.73
CA TRP A 31 6.40 5.20 -34.37
C TRP A 31 5.83 3.78 -34.28
N GLN A 32 5.19 3.29 -35.35
CA GLN A 32 4.63 1.95 -35.44
C GLN A 32 5.70 0.84 -35.39
N TRP A 33 6.92 1.13 -35.84
CA TRP A 33 8.00 0.14 -35.95
C TRP A 33 9.17 0.40 -34.99
N ALA A 34 9.25 1.60 -34.41
CA ALA A 34 10.40 2.04 -33.61
C ALA A 34 10.09 2.27 -32.12
N SER A 35 8.92 1.87 -31.61
CA SER A 35 8.44 2.16 -30.25
C SER A 35 9.45 1.84 -29.14
N ASN A 36 10.16 0.70 -29.23
CA ASN A 36 11.19 0.28 -28.27
C ASN A 36 12.50 1.08 -28.38
N SER A 37 12.81 1.61 -29.58
CA SER A 37 14.03 2.38 -29.85
C SER A 37 13.89 3.84 -29.41
N VAL A 38 12.66 4.37 -29.37
CA VAL A 38 12.38 5.76 -28.95
C VAL A 38 12.89 6.05 -27.54
N TYR A 39 12.77 5.11 -26.60
CA TYR A 39 13.27 5.27 -25.24
C TYR A 39 14.78 5.53 -25.20
N TYR A 40 15.57 4.70 -25.88
CA TYR A 40 17.03 4.84 -25.91
C TYR A 40 17.48 6.13 -26.60
N LEU A 41 16.77 6.53 -27.66
CA LEU A 41 17.04 7.77 -28.38
C LEU A 41 16.77 8.99 -27.48
N LEU A 42 15.61 9.04 -26.82
CA LEU A 42 15.30 10.14 -25.89
C LEU A 42 16.25 10.15 -24.68
N GLY A 43 16.66 8.97 -24.19
CA GLY A 43 17.65 8.85 -23.12
C GLY A 43 19.03 9.38 -23.50
N LEU A 44 19.45 9.22 -24.76
CA LEU A 44 20.67 9.83 -25.27
C LEU A 44 20.56 11.36 -25.22
N TRP A 45 19.49 11.93 -25.79
CA TRP A 45 19.28 13.39 -25.82
C TRP A 45 19.15 13.98 -24.41
N SER A 46 18.46 13.30 -23.50
CA SER A 46 18.35 13.69 -22.09
C SER A 46 19.72 13.80 -21.41
N ARG A 47 20.59 12.80 -21.61
CA ARG A 47 21.96 12.81 -21.05
C ARG A 47 22.80 13.93 -21.66
N LEU A 48 22.70 14.16 -22.97
CA LEU A 48 23.38 15.27 -23.66
C LEU A 48 22.93 16.63 -23.09
N VAL A 49 21.62 16.87 -22.93
CA VAL A 49 21.12 18.12 -22.35
C VAL A 49 21.54 18.29 -20.89
N SER A 50 21.47 17.22 -20.08
CA SER A 50 21.86 17.26 -18.67
C SER A 50 23.34 17.62 -18.45
N SER A 51 24.17 17.42 -19.47
CA SER A 51 25.61 17.68 -19.43
C SER A 51 26.03 19.06 -19.96
N VAL A 52 25.12 19.80 -20.61
CA VAL A 52 25.32 21.19 -21.07
C VAL A 52 25.85 22.14 -19.99
N PRO A 53 25.36 22.10 -18.73
CA PRO A 53 25.80 23.04 -17.68
C PRO A 53 27.24 22.81 -17.22
N TYR A 54 27.82 21.66 -17.57
CA TYR A 54 29.21 21.32 -17.30
C TYR A 54 30.12 21.60 -18.51
N LEU A 55 29.58 22.10 -19.61
CA LEU A 55 30.34 22.50 -20.79
C LEU A 55 31.16 23.75 -20.46
N LYS A 56 32.48 23.60 -20.40
CA LYS A 56 33.42 24.72 -20.25
C LYS A 56 34.15 24.91 -21.58
N GLY A 57 33.70 25.85 -22.41
CA GLY A 57 34.30 26.20 -23.70
C GLY A 57 33.33 26.89 -24.65
N ASP A 58 33.85 27.60 -25.66
CA ASP A 58 33.08 28.35 -26.68
C ASP A 58 32.59 27.49 -27.86
N ALA A 59 32.84 26.17 -27.84
CA ALA A 59 32.46 25.28 -28.94
C ALA A 59 30.93 25.06 -28.96
N PRO A 60 30.25 25.25 -30.10
CA PRO A 60 28.79 25.18 -30.18
C PRO A 60 28.32 23.74 -29.99
N SER A 61 27.47 23.51 -28.98
CA SER A 61 26.90 22.19 -28.68
C SER A 61 25.93 21.70 -29.77
N LEU A 62 25.37 22.61 -30.56
CA LEU A 62 24.29 22.41 -31.55
C LEU A 62 22.98 21.83 -30.97
N LEU A 63 22.93 21.61 -29.65
CA LEU A 63 21.74 21.10 -28.97
C LEU A 63 20.59 22.13 -29.05
N ASP A 64 20.94 23.43 -29.08
CA ASP A 64 20.05 24.60 -29.27
C ASP A 64 19.15 24.48 -30.50
N GLU A 65 19.62 23.80 -31.54
CA GLU A 65 18.90 23.63 -32.79
C GLU A 65 18.03 22.36 -32.83
N TYR A 66 18.55 21.24 -32.32
CA TYR A 66 17.95 19.92 -32.55
C TYR A 66 16.96 19.49 -31.46
N VAL A 67 17.23 19.84 -30.19
CA VAL A 67 16.37 19.43 -29.07
C VAL A 67 14.92 19.94 -29.23
N PRO A 68 14.64 21.20 -29.64
CA PRO A 68 13.28 21.68 -29.84
C PRO A 68 12.54 20.89 -30.92
N LYS A 69 13.22 20.61 -32.05
CA LYS A 69 12.66 19.85 -33.18
C LYS A 69 12.31 18.42 -32.78
N ILE A 70 13.14 17.79 -31.95
CA ILE A 70 12.92 16.42 -31.44
C ILE A 70 11.74 16.38 -30.47
N THR A 71 11.65 17.36 -29.56
CA THR A 71 10.52 17.50 -28.62
C THR A 71 9.21 17.67 -29.37
N GLU A 72 9.15 18.58 -30.35
CA GLU A 72 7.97 18.81 -31.18
C GLU A 72 7.58 17.57 -31.99
N SER A 73 8.56 16.89 -32.60
CA SER A 73 8.34 15.67 -33.37
C SER A 73 7.81 14.52 -32.50
N PHE A 74 8.27 14.41 -31.25
CA PHE A 74 7.76 13.41 -30.31
C PHE A 74 6.30 13.69 -29.93
N ILE A 75 5.96 14.93 -29.57
CA ILE A 75 4.57 15.31 -29.22
C ILE A 75 3.64 15.05 -30.40
N THR A 76 4.06 15.47 -31.60
CA THR A 76 3.30 15.26 -32.84
C THR A 76 3.11 13.77 -33.14
N SER A 77 4.15 12.96 -32.93
CA SER A 77 4.09 11.50 -33.08
C SER A 77 3.03 10.86 -32.17
N ARG A 78 2.96 11.27 -30.89
CA ARG A 78 1.95 10.76 -29.95
C ARG A 78 0.54 11.21 -30.29
N PHE A 79 0.36 12.45 -30.76
CA PHE A 79 -0.96 12.90 -31.21
C PHE A 79 -1.43 12.15 -32.45
N ASN A 80 -0.53 11.87 -33.38
CA ASN A 80 -0.81 11.07 -34.57
C ASN A 80 -1.13 9.62 -34.20
N SER A 81 -0.48 9.04 -33.18
CA SER A 81 -0.79 7.68 -32.73
C SER A 81 -2.19 7.56 -32.11
N VAL A 82 -2.62 8.57 -31.34
CA VAL A 82 -3.99 8.61 -30.79
C VAL A 82 -5.02 8.77 -31.91
N GLN A 83 -4.74 9.61 -32.91
CA GLN A 83 -5.65 9.88 -34.01
C GLN A 83 -5.74 8.74 -35.05
N ALA A 84 -4.69 7.93 -35.19
CA ALA A 84 -4.68 6.78 -36.09
C ALA A 84 -5.47 5.57 -35.56
N GLY A 85 -5.74 5.51 -34.25
CA GLY A 85 -6.22 4.31 -33.56
C GLY A 85 -5.10 3.26 -33.49
N LEU A 86 -4.79 2.77 -32.29
CA LEU A 86 -3.81 1.69 -32.15
C LEU A 86 -4.42 0.40 -32.74
N PRO A 87 -3.67 -0.37 -33.56
CA PRO A 87 -4.05 -1.73 -33.92
C PRO A 87 -4.26 -2.57 -32.65
N ASP A 88 -5.22 -3.51 -32.64
CA ASP A 88 -5.55 -4.36 -31.47
C ASP A 88 -4.34 -5.11 -30.86
N ASP A 89 -3.26 -5.31 -31.62
CA ASP A 89 -2.02 -5.97 -31.18
C ASP A 89 -1.01 -5.03 -30.46
N LEU A 90 -1.28 -3.72 -30.37
CA LEU A 90 -0.40 -2.75 -29.73
C LEU A 90 -1.05 -2.18 -28.45
N GLU A 91 -0.46 -2.50 -27.29
CA GLU A 91 -0.88 -1.93 -26.00
C GLU A 91 -0.81 -0.40 -26.02
N ASN A 92 -1.86 0.26 -25.50
CA ASN A 92 -1.86 1.71 -25.37
C ASN A 92 -0.87 2.14 -24.27
N PRO A 93 0.13 2.98 -24.56
CA PRO A 93 1.10 3.43 -23.57
C PRO A 93 0.47 4.19 -22.40
N LEU A 94 -0.72 4.77 -22.55
CA LEU A 94 -1.45 5.43 -21.46
C LEU A 94 -1.99 4.44 -20.41
N ASP A 95 -2.17 3.17 -20.80
CA ASP A 95 -2.67 2.12 -19.91
C ASP A 95 -1.52 1.43 -19.16
N ASN A 96 -0.30 1.45 -19.72
CA ASN A 96 0.89 0.84 -19.14
C ASN A 96 1.80 1.87 -18.46
N ALA A 97 1.69 1.96 -17.13
CA ALA A 97 2.41 2.95 -16.32
C ALA A 97 3.95 2.81 -16.39
N GLU A 98 4.49 1.60 -16.56
CA GLU A 98 5.94 1.38 -16.64
C GLU A 98 6.49 1.88 -17.98
N LEU A 99 5.84 1.50 -19.09
CA LEU A 99 6.20 1.97 -20.44
C LEU A 99 6.08 3.50 -20.55
N LEU A 100 5.05 4.08 -19.94
CA LEU A 100 4.84 5.52 -19.88
C LEU A 100 5.95 6.22 -19.09
N GLN A 101 6.32 5.66 -17.93
CA GLN A 101 7.37 6.22 -17.08
C GLN A 101 8.73 6.19 -17.78
N ASP A 102 9.08 5.10 -18.46
CA ASP A 102 10.32 4.97 -19.21
C ASP A 102 10.39 6.03 -20.33
N GLN A 103 9.33 6.17 -21.12
CA GLN A 103 9.29 7.16 -22.20
C GLN A 103 9.33 8.62 -21.69
N LEU A 104 8.71 8.89 -20.53
CA LEU A 104 8.61 10.23 -19.97
C LEU A 104 9.79 10.61 -19.06
N ASP A 105 10.58 9.68 -18.55
CA ASP A 105 11.72 10.01 -17.66
C ASP A 105 12.80 10.83 -18.36
N CYS A 106 12.91 10.72 -19.69
CA CYS A 106 13.88 11.46 -20.50
C CYS A 106 13.38 12.85 -20.92
N PHE A 107 12.08 13.07 -20.88
CA PHE A 107 11.39 14.21 -21.50
C PHE A 107 11.51 15.56 -20.77
N PRO A 108 11.61 15.64 -19.42
CA PRO A 108 11.73 16.89 -18.69
C PRO A 108 12.93 17.74 -19.10
N TYR A 109 14.03 17.09 -19.50
CA TYR A 109 15.23 17.74 -19.98
C TYR A 109 15.06 18.31 -21.39
N LEU A 110 14.21 17.68 -22.23
CA LEU A 110 13.98 18.06 -23.63
C LEU A 110 12.93 19.17 -23.77
N CYS A 111 11.89 19.17 -22.93
CA CYS A 111 10.85 20.21 -22.94
C CYS A 111 11.29 21.54 -22.35
N ARG A 112 12.23 21.54 -21.39
CA ARG A 112 12.70 22.76 -20.71
C ARG A 112 13.64 23.62 -21.56
N PHE A 113 13.90 23.20 -22.79
CA PHE A 113 14.87 23.80 -23.66
C PHE A 113 14.32 24.92 -24.56
N GLN A 114 13.00 24.96 -24.86
CA GLN A 114 12.34 26.20 -25.31
C GLN A 114 10.80 26.16 -25.24
N GLU A 115 10.23 27.36 -25.07
CA GLU A 115 8.81 27.71 -24.91
C GLU A 115 8.17 28.21 -26.23
N ARG A 116 6.84 28.02 -26.35
CA ARG A 116 5.89 28.44 -27.42
C ARG A 116 5.56 27.40 -28.51
N ALA A 117 4.56 26.59 -28.23
CA ALA A 117 3.63 26.09 -29.24
C ALA A 117 2.19 26.32 -28.77
N ARG A 118 1.44 27.17 -29.48
CA ARG A 118 -0.02 27.29 -29.37
C ARG A 118 -0.59 26.45 -30.49
N LEU A 119 -1.40 25.44 -30.18
CA LEU A 119 -2.10 24.64 -31.19
C LEU A 119 -3.61 24.84 -31.06
N GLN A 120 -4.24 25.11 -32.21
CA GLN A 120 -5.68 25.21 -32.38
C GLN A 120 -6.31 23.81 -32.49
N VAL A 121 -7.50 23.65 -31.90
CA VAL A 121 -8.31 22.43 -31.97
C VAL A 121 -9.43 22.66 -32.97
N SER A 122 -9.63 21.73 -33.92
CA SER A 122 -10.74 21.75 -34.88
C SER A 122 -11.75 20.60 -34.63
N ASP A 123 -13.02 20.98 -34.67
CA ASP A 123 -14.31 20.29 -34.88
C ASP A 123 -14.56 18.81 -34.47
N SER A 124 -15.27 18.70 -33.34
CA SER A 124 -16.63 18.15 -33.12
C SER A 124 -17.02 16.67 -33.40
N ASN A 125 -16.10 15.72 -33.57
CA ASN A 125 -16.48 14.28 -33.43
C ASN A 125 -15.52 13.41 -32.59
N ASP A 126 -14.57 14.02 -31.88
CA ASP A 126 -13.38 13.33 -31.35
C ASP A 126 -13.13 13.64 -29.85
N LEU A 127 -14.18 13.68 -29.01
CA LEU A 127 -14.01 14.03 -27.58
C LEU A 127 -13.05 13.07 -26.84
N SER A 128 -13.12 11.77 -27.15
CA SER A 128 -12.22 10.76 -26.60
C SER A 128 -10.77 10.94 -27.05
N VAL A 129 -10.57 11.24 -28.34
CA VAL A 129 -9.25 11.54 -28.93
C VAL A 129 -8.67 12.82 -28.32
N ILE A 130 -9.49 13.84 -28.06
CA ILE A 130 -9.07 15.07 -27.38
C ILE A 130 -8.70 14.76 -25.92
N GLU A 131 -9.50 13.98 -25.21
CA GLU A 131 -9.22 13.54 -23.83
C GLU A 131 -7.88 12.78 -23.76
N ASP A 132 -7.61 11.87 -24.70
CA ASP A 132 -6.35 11.12 -24.77
C ASP A 132 -5.14 12.02 -25.14
N LYS A 133 -5.31 12.97 -26.07
CA LYS A 133 -4.28 13.97 -26.38
C LYS A 133 -3.96 14.85 -25.17
N LEU A 134 -4.99 15.26 -24.43
CA LEU A 134 -4.83 16.01 -23.18
C LEU A 134 -4.17 15.16 -22.09
N ALA A 135 -4.47 13.86 -21.99
CA ALA A 135 -3.83 12.97 -21.04
C ALA A 135 -2.31 12.92 -21.26
N TRP A 136 -1.86 12.82 -22.52
CA TRP A 136 -0.44 12.93 -22.87
C TRP A 136 0.18 14.26 -22.45
N ILE A 137 -0.48 15.38 -22.73
CA ILE A 137 0.01 16.71 -22.33
C ILE A 137 0.16 16.78 -20.80
N VAL A 138 -0.84 16.33 -20.05
CA VAL A 138 -0.82 16.38 -18.59
C VAL A 138 0.28 15.47 -18.03
N HIS A 139 0.49 14.28 -18.58
CA HIS A 139 1.59 13.39 -18.19
C HIS A 139 2.97 13.99 -18.51
N ILE A 140 3.12 14.67 -19.65
CA ILE A 140 4.34 15.41 -20.00
C ILE A 140 4.59 16.52 -18.96
N VAL A 141 3.58 17.32 -18.62
CA VAL A 141 3.69 18.37 -17.59
C VAL A 141 4.04 17.76 -16.23
N ALA A 142 3.42 16.64 -15.85
CA ALA A 142 3.71 15.93 -14.62
C ALA A 142 5.17 15.46 -14.55
N ALA A 143 5.70 14.92 -15.66
CA ALA A 143 7.10 14.52 -15.76
C ALA A 143 8.04 15.72 -15.63
N ILE A 144 7.72 16.85 -16.28
CA ILE A 144 8.53 18.09 -16.18
C ILE A 144 8.66 18.49 -14.70
N LEU A 145 7.54 18.52 -13.97
CA LEU A 145 7.50 18.90 -12.55
C LEU A 145 8.19 17.92 -11.61
N LYS A 146 8.37 16.66 -12.01
CA LYS A 146 9.11 15.64 -11.24
C LYS A 146 10.57 16.06 -11.03
N ILE A 147 11.16 16.81 -11.96
CA ILE A 147 12.56 17.24 -11.90
C ILE A 147 12.65 18.61 -11.24
N LYS A 148 13.03 18.63 -9.95
CA LYS A 148 13.07 19.85 -9.13
C LYS A 148 14.10 20.88 -9.62
N GLN A 149 15.22 20.45 -10.21
CA GLN A 149 16.29 21.35 -10.65
C GLN A 149 16.87 20.86 -11.97
N CYS A 150 16.82 21.72 -12.98
CA CYS A 150 17.66 21.58 -14.16
C CYS A 150 18.98 22.31 -13.89
N THR A 151 20.12 21.64 -14.05
CA THR A 151 21.42 22.28 -14.01
C THR A 151 21.44 23.39 -15.08
N GLY A 152 21.84 24.62 -14.72
CA GLY A 152 21.98 25.75 -15.64
C GLY A 152 20.86 26.82 -15.67
N CYS A 153 19.70 26.62 -15.01
CA CYS A 153 18.65 27.65 -14.92
C CYS A 153 18.53 28.18 -13.48
N SER A 154 18.15 29.47 -13.29
CA SER A 154 17.90 29.99 -11.93
C SER A 154 16.62 29.39 -11.36
N ALA A 155 16.62 29.04 -10.07
CA ALA A 155 15.49 28.40 -9.41
C ALA A 155 14.20 29.24 -9.54
N GLU A 156 14.31 30.57 -9.51
CA GLU A 156 13.20 31.50 -9.63
C GLU A 156 12.55 31.49 -11.02
N SER A 157 13.35 31.42 -12.10
CA SER A 157 12.82 31.36 -13.46
C SER A 157 12.09 30.04 -13.72
N GLN A 158 12.60 28.95 -13.12
CA GLN A 158 11.99 27.63 -13.22
C GLN A 158 10.64 27.57 -12.49
N GLU A 159 10.53 28.20 -11.31
CA GLU A 159 9.27 28.29 -10.56
C GLU A 159 8.17 29.01 -11.35
N VAL A 160 8.51 30.07 -12.09
CA VAL A 160 7.55 30.81 -12.92
C VAL A 160 7.05 29.94 -14.08
N LEU A 161 7.94 29.26 -14.80
CA LEU A 161 7.56 28.36 -15.89
C LEU A 161 6.70 27.20 -15.39
N ASP A 162 7.10 26.56 -14.30
CA ASP A 162 6.36 25.47 -13.68
C ASP A 162 4.96 25.94 -13.22
N ALA A 163 4.82 27.20 -12.78
CA ALA A 163 3.53 27.81 -12.47
C ALA A 163 2.64 28.00 -13.71
N GLU A 164 3.19 28.45 -14.85
CA GLU A 164 2.41 28.69 -16.06
C GLU A 164 1.84 27.40 -16.66
N ILE A 165 2.67 26.35 -16.77
CA ILE A 165 2.23 25.05 -17.28
C ILE A 165 1.24 24.39 -16.31
N SER A 166 1.47 24.52 -15.00
CA SER A 166 0.55 24.01 -13.98
C SER A 166 -0.79 24.72 -14.00
N ALA A 167 -0.80 26.04 -14.25
CA ALA A 167 -2.05 26.80 -14.35
C ALA A 167 -2.96 26.28 -15.47
N ARG A 168 -2.40 25.81 -16.59
CA ARG A 168 -3.18 25.21 -17.69
C ARG A 168 -3.82 23.89 -17.29
N VAL A 169 -3.08 23.03 -16.57
CA VAL A 169 -3.63 21.78 -16.04
C VAL A 169 -4.73 22.06 -15.01
N LEU A 170 -4.54 23.04 -14.13
CA LEU A 170 -5.55 23.44 -13.14
C LEU A 170 -6.82 24.02 -13.80
N GLN A 171 -6.69 24.80 -14.87
CA GLN A 171 -7.83 25.27 -15.67
C GLN A 171 -8.57 24.12 -16.33
N LEU A 172 -7.84 23.12 -16.83
CA LEU A 172 -8.41 21.95 -17.48
C LEU A 172 -9.34 21.19 -16.53
N ILE A 173 -9.00 21.07 -15.24
CA ILE A 173 -9.83 20.38 -14.24
C ILE A 173 -11.26 20.94 -14.20
N ASN A 174 -11.39 22.27 -14.19
CA ASN A 174 -12.70 22.93 -14.16
C ASN A 174 -13.53 22.60 -15.41
N VAL A 175 -12.90 22.38 -16.55
CA VAL A 175 -13.57 22.00 -17.81
C VAL A 175 -13.93 20.51 -17.77
N THR A 176 -13.03 19.65 -17.30
CA THR A 176 -13.25 18.20 -17.29
C THR A 176 -14.39 17.79 -16.37
N ASP A 177 -14.67 18.53 -15.30
CA ASP A 177 -15.70 18.17 -14.33
C ASP A 177 -17.01 18.96 -14.50
N SER A 178 -17.13 19.79 -15.54
CA SER A 178 -18.31 20.63 -15.81
C SER A 178 -19.04 20.27 -17.11
N GLY A 179 -20.30 20.71 -17.19
CA GLY A 179 -21.13 20.58 -18.38
C GLY A 179 -21.30 19.13 -18.84
N VAL A 180 -21.16 18.89 -20.15
CA VAL A 180 -21.36 17.58 -20.80
C VAL A 180 -20.31 16.55 -20.34
N HIS A 181 -19.13 16.99 -19.91
CA HIS A 181 -18.06 16.08 -19.46
C HIS A 181 -18.40 15.37 -18.14
N SER A 182 -19.30 15.93 -17.32
CA SER A 182 -19.79 15.32 -16.08
C SER A 182 -20.60 14.03 -16.29
N GLN A 183 -21.00 13.71 -17.51
CA GLN A 183 -21.72 12.49 -17.85
C GLN A 183 -20.81 11.38 -18.38
N ARG A 184 -19.52 11.67 -18.58
CA ARG A 184 -18.55 10.79 -19.25
C ARG A 184 -17.62 10.03 -18.29
N TYR A 185 -17.94 9.97 -16.99
CA TYR A 185 -17.12 9.27 -15.99
C TYR A 185 -16.93 7.77 -16.29
N GLY A 186 -17.86 7.17 -17.04
CA GLY A 186 -17.73 5.78 -17.52
C GLY A 186 -16.77 5.59 -18.70
N GLU A 187 -16.36 6.66 -19.39
CA GLU A 187 -15.52 6.58 -20.59
C GLU A 187 -14.03 6.38 -20.24
N ILE A 188 -13.38 5.44 -20.93
CA ILE A 188 -11.96 5.10 -20.68
C ILE A 188 -11.03 6.30 -20.97
N SER A 189 -11.29 7.05 -22.04
CA SER A 189 -10.50 8.23 -22.42
C SER A 189 -10.49 9.30 -21.32
N LYS A 190 -11.65 9.51 -20.68
CA LYS A 190 -11.77 10.42 -19.53
C LYS A 190 -11.04 9.87 -18.30
N GLN A 191 -11.17 8.56 -18.02
CA GLN A 191 -10.44 7.92 -16.92
C GLN A 191 -8.92 8.05 -17.08
N ARG A 192 -8.38 7.90 -18.30
CA ARG A 192 -6.95 8.15 -18.60
C ARG A 192 -6.55 9.58 -18.32
N LEU A 193 -7.34 10.56 -18.78
CA LEU A 193 -7.09 11.97 -18.50
C LEU A 193 -7.07 12.26 -16.98
N ASP A 194 -8.01 11.67 -16.23
CA ASP A 194 -8.06 11.81 -14.79
C ASP A 194 -6.86 11.18 -14.08
N ARG A 195 -6.40 10.01 -14.52
CA ARG A 195 -5.13 9.40 -14.04
C ARG A 195 -3.92 10.29 -14.31
N ALA A 196 -3.89 10.96 -15.46
CA ALA A 196 -2.85 11.93 -15.78
C ALA A 196 -2.88 13.13 -14.81
N ILE A 197 -4.06 13.67 -14.53
CA ILE A 197 -4.25 14.78 -13.57
C ILE A 197 -3.81 14.37 -12.15
N LEU A 198 -4.12 13.14 -11.72
CA LEU A 198 -3.68 12.62 -10.42
C LEU A 198 -2.16 12.46 -10.35
N THR A 199 -1.53 11.98 -11.42
CA THR A 199 -0.06 11.88 -11.54
C THR A 199 0.59 13.26 -11.50
N PHE A 200 0.00 14.23 -12.19
CA PHE A 200 0.40 15.64 -12.10
C PHE A 200 0.36 16.13 -10.66
N PHE A 201 -0.74 15.89 -9.93
CA PHE A 201 -0.83 16.31 -8.54
C PHE A 201 0.19 15.64 -7.62
N GLN A 202 0.52 14.36 -7.82
CA GLN A 202 1.55 13.68 -7.03
C GLN A 202 2.93 14.32 -7.22
N HIS A 203 3.31 14.62 -8.47
CA HIS A 203 4.59 15.26 -8.76
C HIS A 203 4.62 16.73 -8.34
N PHE A 204 3.57 17.49 -8.68
CA PHE A 204 3.43 18.88 -8.25
C PHE A 204 3.52 18.97 -6.72
N ARG A 205 2.84 18.05 -6.02
CA ARG A 205 2.87 18.04 -4.56
C ARG A 205 4.26 17.76 -4.00
N LYS A 206 4.96 16.75 -4.51
CA LYS A 206 6.32 16.42 -4.08
C LYS A 206 7.28 17.60 -4.29
N SER A 207 7.07 18.37 -5.35
CA SER A 207 7.92 19.51 -5.69
C SER A 207 7.60 20.77 -4.88
N TYR A 208 6.33 21.13 -4.72
CA TYR A 208 5.90 22.48 -4.31
C TYR A 208 4.96 22.55 -3.09
N VAL A 209 4.47 21.41 -2.60
CA VAL A 209 3.41 21.35 -1.57
C VAL A 209 3.83 20.51 -0.35
N GLY A 210 4.69 19.49 -0.52
CA GLY A 210 5.09 18.60 0.58
C GLY A 210 5.73 19.33 1.77
N ASP A 211 5.77 18.67 2.93
CA ASP A 211 6.24 19.25 4.20
C ASP A 211 7.66 19.89 4.12
N GLN A 212 8.49 19.52 3.14
CA GLN A 212 9.81 20.12 2.87
C GLN A 212 9.82 21.29 1.86
N ALA A 213 8.71 21.54 1.14
CA ALA A 213 8.62 22.51 0.04
C ALA A 213 7.90 23.82 0.41
N ILE A 214 7.22 23.88 1.57
CA ILE A 214 6.41 25.03 2.01
C ILE A 214 7.22 26.33 2.10
N HIS A 215 8.55 26.26 2.27
CA HIS A 215 9.41 27.43 2.44
C HIS A 215 10.13 27.90 1.16
N SER A 216 9.99 27.20 0.02
CA SER A 216 10.87 27.36 -1.14
C SER A 216 10.15 27.56 -2.48
N SER A 217 8.97 28.21 -2.51
CA SER A 217 8.18 28.33 -3.77
C SER A 217 7.49 29.68 -3.94
N LYS A 218 8.15 30.78 -3.54
CA LYS A 218 7.52 32.11 -3.52
C LYS A 218 7.13 32.61 -4.92
N GLN A 219 7.97 32.39 -5.92
CA GLN A 219 7.71 32.91 -7.26
C GLN A 219 6.63 32.10 -7.97
N LEU A 220 6.56 30.80 -7.67
CA LEU A 220 5.47 29.95 -8.15
C LEU A 220 4.10 30.45 -7.67
N TYR A 221 3.92 30.73 -6.37
CA TYR A 221 2.65 31.23 -5.86
C TYR A 221 2.34 32.66 -6.33
N ALA A 222 3.36 33.51 -6.54
CA ALA A 222 3.16 34.83 -7.13
C ALA A 222 2.53 34.73 -8.54
N ARG A 223 3.09 33.85 -9.39
CA ARG A 223 2.58 33.66 -10.75
C ARG A 223 1.23 32.95 -10.78
N LEU A 224 1.00 31.95 -9.93
CA LEU A 224 -0.30 31.29 -9.81
C LEU A 224 -1.40 32.22 -9.29
N SER A 225 -1.04 33.17 -8.42
CA SER A 225 -1.96 34.23 -7.97
C SER A 225 -2.43 35.09 -9.14
N GLU A 226 -1.51 35.52 -10.02
CA GLU A 226 -1.86 36.33 -11.19
C GLU A 226 -2.75 35.58 -12.19
N LEU A 227 -2.49 34.29 -12.40
CA LEU A 227 -3.19 33.49 -13.43
C LEU A 227 -4.53 32.93 -12.96
N LEU A 228 -4.63 32.51 -11.70
CA LEU A 228 -5.76 31.75 -11.16
C LEU A 228 -6.29 32.27 -9.82
N GLY A 229 -5.66 33.30 -9.24
CA GLY A 229 -6.00 33.77 -7.89
C GLY A 229 -5.50 32.86 -6.76
N LEU A 230 -4.70 31.83 -7.08
CA LEU A 230 -4.13 30.89 -6.11
C LEU A 230 -2.87 31.46 -5.47
N HIS A 231 -3.08 32.27 -4.44
CA HIS A 231 -2.02 33.00 -3.75
C HIS A 231 -1.38 32.24 -2.60
N ASP A 232 -2.02 31.18 -2.11
CA ASP A 232 -1.50 30.38 -1.03
C ASP A 232 -1.66 28.88 -1.26
N HIS A 233 -0.97 28.15 -0.39
CA HIS A 233 -0.97 26.71 -0.37
C HIS A 233 -2.33 26.10 -0.01
N LEU A 234 -3.13 26.77 0.84
CA LEU A 234 -4.40 26.24 1.30
C LEU A 234 -5.43 26.20 0.17
N LEU A 235 -5.46 27.23 -0.67
CA LEU A 235 -6.29 27.29 -1.87
C LEU A 235 -5.92 26.21 -2.87
N LEU A 236 -4.63 25.94 -3.05
CA LEU A 236 -4.20 24.85 -3.91
C LEU A 236 -4.62 23.48 -3.36
N LEU A 237 -4.44 23.24 -2.06
CA LEU A 237 -4.96 22.03 -1.41
C LEU A 237 -6.48 21.91 -1.59
N ASN A 238 -7.22 23.02 -1.56
CA ASN A 238 -8.66 23.02 -1.81
C ASN A 238 -9.01 22.53 -3.22
N VAL A 239 -8.24 22.92 -4.24
CA VAL A 239 -8.41 22.41 -5.62
C VAL A 239 -8.14 20.92 -5.68
N ILE A 240 -7.02 20.46 -5.10
CA ILE A 240 -6.63 19.04 -5.10
C ILE A 240 -7.70 18.19 -4.39
N VAL A 241 -8.14 18.61 -3.21
CA VAL A 241 -9.17 17.89 -2.44
C VAL A 241 -10.53 17.96 -3.13
N GLY A 242 -10.87 19.09 -3.77
CA GLY A 242 -12.08 19.21 -4.58
C GLY A 242 -12.12 18.18 -5.71
N LYS A 243 -10.98 17.97 -6.38
CA LYS A 243 -10.84 16.93 -7.40
C LYS A 243 -10.91 15.52 -6.81
N ILE A 244 -10.23 15.25 -5.69
CA ILE A 244 -10.32 13.98 -4.97
C ILE A 244 -11.79 13.66 -4.61
N ALA A 245 -12.52 14.63 -4.05
CA ALA A 245 -13.91 14.45 -3.66
C ALA A 245 -14.80 14.15 -4.88
N THR A 246 -14.58 14.83 -5.99
CA THR A 246 -15.29 14.58 -7.25
C THR A 246 -15.01 13.17 -7.76
N ASN A 247 -13.74 12.76 -7.79
CA ASN A 247 -13.36 11.46 -8.31
C ASN A 247 -13.94 10.31 -7.46
N LEU A 248 -13.91 10.43 -6.13
CA LEU A 248 -14.52 9.45 -5.22
C LEU A 248 -16.05 9.39 -5.34
N LYS A 249 -16.71 10.47 -5.75
CA LYS A 249 -18.17 10.49 -5.97
C LYS A 249 -18.57 9.91 -7.32
N CYS A 250 -17.79 10.16 -8.36
CA CYS A 250 -18.21 9.96 -9.75
C CYS A 250 -17.62 8.70 -10.42
N TYR A 251 -16.40 8.27 -10.07
CA TYR A 251 -15.73 7.10 -10.69
C TYR A 251 -16.03 5.78 -9.96
N THR A 252 -17.30 5.52 -9.68
CA THR A 252 -17.75 4.42 -8.81
C THR A 252 -17.36 3.03 -9.32
N GLU A 253 -17.19 2.87 -10.63
CA GLU A 253 -16.90 1.60 -11.30
C GLU A 253 -15.41 1.40 -11.68
N SER A 254 -14.60 2.46 -11.64
CA SER A 254 -13.19 2.44 -12.07
C SER A 254 -12.26 2.25 -10.86
N GLU A 255 -11.82 1.00 -10.63
CA GLU A 255 -10.89 0.66 -9.54
C GLU A 255 -9.57 1.44 -9.65
N GLU A 256 -9.04 1.60 -10.86
CA GLU A 256 -7.75 2.27 -11.10
C GLU A 256 -7.79 3.76 -10.73
N VAL A 257 -8.82 4.49 -11.15
CA VAL A 257 -8.95 5.92 -10.83
C VAL A 257 -9.15 6.12 -9.33
N ILE A 258 -9.97 5.26 -8.70
CA ILE A 258 -10.22 5.33 -7.25
C ILE A 258 -8.95 5.01 -6.48
N ASP A 259 -8.21 3.95 -6.83
CA ASP A 259 -6.96 3.59 -6.14
C ASP A 259 -5.89 4.68 -6.27
N HIS A 260 -5.73 5.27 -7.46
CA HIS A 260 -4.80 6.39 -7.66
C HIS A 260 -5.25 7.64 -6.87
N THR A 261 -6.54 7.94 -6.87
CA THR A 261 -7.13 9.04 -6.10
C THR A 261 -6.88 8.86 -4.60
N LEU A 262 -7.10 7.66 -4.08
CA LEU A 262 -6.88 7.33 -2.67
C LEU A 262 -5.40 7.31 -2.30
N SER A 263 -4.52 6.89 -3.21
CA SER A 263 -3.06 6.98 -3.01
C SER A 263 -2.64 8.43 -2.80
N LEU A 264 -3.06 9.34 -3.69
CA LEU A 264 -2.80 10.78 -3.56
C LEU A 264 -3.38 11.33 -2.25
N PHE A 265 -4.62 10.97 -1.92
CA PHE A 265 -5.27 11.47 -0.71
C PHE A 265 -4.57 10.97 0.57
N LEU A 266 -4.18 9.70 0.60
CA LEU A 266 -3.43 9.10 1.71
C LEU A 266 -2.08 9.79 1.90
N GLU A 267 -1.33 10.00 0.82
CA GLU A 267 -0.05 10.71 0.88
C GLU A 267 -0.23 12.12 1.47
N LEU A 268 -1.31 12.82 1.13
CA LEU A 268 -1.59 14.18 1.66
C LEU A 268 -1.95 14.12 3.15
N ALA A 269 -2.81 13.19 3.54
CA ALA A 269 -3.27 13.03 4.92
C ALA A 269 -2.19 12.53 5.88
N SER A 270 -1.25 11.70 5.40
CA SER A 270 -0.16 11.16 6.23
C SER A 270 0.92 12.19 6.57
N GLY A 271 1.00 13.32 5.84
CA GLY A 271 1.92 14.43 6.15
C GLY A 271 1.42 15.24 7.33
N TYR A 272 2.27 15.57 8.30
CA TYR A 272 1.83 16.23 9.53
C TYR A 272 1.36 17.67 9.29
N MET A 273 2.12 18.46 8.53
CA MET A 273 1.75 19.85 8.23
C MET A 273 0.63 19.91 7.20
N THR A 274 0.76 19.12 6.13
CA THR A 274 -0.25 19.00 5.08
C THR A 274 -1.60 18.57 5.65
N GLY A 275 -1.63 17.53 6.50
CA GLY A 275 -2.86 17.05 7.14
C GLY A 275 -3.54 18.09 8.03
N LYS A 276 -2.77 18.90 8.77
CA LYS A 276 -3.35 19.99 9.58
C LYS A 276 -4.02 21.07 8.71
N LEU A 277 -3.46 21.34 7.53
CA LEU A 277 -4.07 22.27 6.58
C LEU A 277 -5.31 21.66 5.92
N LEU A 278 -5.27 20.37 5.58
CA LEU A 278 -6.42 19.63 5.05
C LEU A 278 -7.63 19.76 5.97
N LEU A 279 -7.46 19.63 7.29
CA LEU A 279 -8.55 19.75 8.27
C LEU A 279 -9.22 21.13 8.31
N LYS A 280 -8.59 22.18 7.76
CA LYS A 280 -9.20 23.50 7.64
C LYS A 280 -10.22 23.57 6.50
N LEU A 281 -10.07 22.71 5.48
CA LEU A 281 -10.90 22.70 4.27
C LEU A 281 -12.27 22.07 4.54
N ASP A 282 -13.33 22.74 4.08
CA ASP A 282 -14.70 22.26 4.28
C ASP A 282 -14.97 20.95 3.53
N THR A 283 -14.33 20.74 2.38
CA THR A 283 -14.42 19.49 1.63
C THR A 283 -13.88 18.31 2.45
N VAL A 284 -12.79 18.49 3.20
CA VAL A 284 -12.23 17.43 4.06
C VAL A 284 -13.14 17.17 5.25
N LYS A 285 -13.64 18.22 5.91
CA LYS A 285 -14.62 18.10 6.99
C LYS A 285 -15.86 17.35 6.52
N PHE A 286 -16.34 17.65 5.31
CA PHE A 286 -17.46 16.96 4.68
C PHE A 286 -17.16 15.47 4.47
N ILE A 287 -16.00 15.12 3.91
CA ILE A 287 -15.58 13.72 3.72
C ILE A 287 -15.54 12.99 5.07
N VAL A 288 -14.92 13.57 6.10
CA VAL A 288 -14.79 12.95 7.43
C VAL A 288 -16.16 12.78 8.10
N ALA A 289 -17.09 13.73 7.94
CA ALA A 289 -18.42 13.62 8.52
C ALA A 289 -19.38 12.69 7.73
N ASN A 290 -19.21 12.56 6.41
CA ASN A 290 -20.15 11.90 5.52
C ASN A 290 -19.52 10.76 4.71
N HIS A 291 -18.70 9.92 5.34
CA HIS A 291 -17.94 8.85 4.68
C HIS A 291 -18.76 7.56 4.42
N THR A 292 -20.06 7.69 4.12
CA THR A 292 -20.98 6.56 3.87
C THR A 292 -21.21 6.34 2.37
N ARG A 293 -21.80 5.17 2.02
CA ARG A 293 -22.15 4.84 0.63
C ARG A 293 -23.12 5.83 -0.04
N GLU A 294 -23.90 6.56 0.75
CA GLU A 294 -24.84 7.59 0.25
C GLU A 294 -24.09 8.75 -0.42
N HIS A 295 -22.92 9.08 0.09
CA HIS A 295 -22.09 10.17 -0.41
C HIS A 295 -20.92 9.67 -1.27
N PHE A 296 -20.50 8.42 -1.09
CA PHE A 296 -19.39 7.79 -1.81
C PHE A 296 -19.81 6.40 -2.32
N PRO A 297 -20.46 6.32 -3.50
CA PRO A 297 -21.07 5.06 -3.95
C PRO A 297 -20.07 3.96 -4.30
N PHE A 298 -18.79 4.29 -4.53
CA PHE A 298 -17.73 3.30 -4.76
C PHE A 298 -17.55 2.32 -3.59
N LEU A 299 -18.01 2.68 -2.37
CA LEU A 299 -17.95 1.83 -1.18
C LEU A 299 -18.84 0.58 -1.26
N GLU A 300 -19.82 0.57 -2.17
CA GLU A 300 -20.71 -0.57 -2.44
C GLU A 300 -20.18 -1.47 -3.57
N ALA A 301 -19.35 -0.93 -4.46
CA ALA A 301 -18.79 -1.67 -5.58
C ALA A 301 -17.82 -2.76 -5.10
N LYS A 302 -18.12 -4.03 -5.43
CA LYS A 302 -17.27 -5.17 -5.05
C LYS A 302 -15.83 -5.08 -5.60
N LYS A 303 -15.66 -4.46 -6.77
CA LYS A 303 -14.35 -4.21 -7.40
C LYS A 303 -13.46 -3.36 -6.49
N CYS A 304 -13.99 -2.23 -6.02
CA CYS A 304 -13.29 -1.27 -5.15
C CYS A 304 -13.17 -1.71 -3.67
N SER A 305 -13.30 -3.00 -3.37
CA SER A 305 -13.29 -3.50 -1.99
C SER A 305 -11.96 -3.25 -1.27
N ARG A 306 -10.82 -3.25 -1.98
CA ARG A 306 -9.50 -2.93 -1.42
C ARG A 306 -9.38 -1.42 -1.17
N SER A 307 -9.83 -0.63 -2.13
CA SER A 307 -9.89 0.83 -2.08
C SER A 307 -10.65 1.32 -0.84
N ARG A 308 -11.74 0.64 -0.45
CA ARG A 308 -12.47 0.92 0.79
C ARG A 308 -11.58 0.92 2.05
N THR A 309 -10.67 -0.05 2.20
CA THR A 309 -9.74 -0.06 3.34
C THR A 309 -8.79 1.12 3.30
N THR A 310 -8.28 1.50 2.11
CA THR A 310 -7.39 2.66 1.94
C THR A 310 -8.13 3.97 2.25
N PHE A 311 -9.39 4.11 1.84
CA PHE A 311 -10.21 5.28 2.14
C PHE A 311 -10.38 5.50 3.65
N TYR A 312 -10.76 4.46 4.39
CA TYR A 312 -10.88 4.54 5.84
C TYR A 312 -9.54 4.66 6.56
N TYR A 313 -8.45 4.16 5.95
CA TYR A 313 -7.10 4.41 6.45
C TYR A 313 -6.72 5.90 6.34
N THR A 314 -7.02 6.53 5.21
CA THR A 314 -6.82 7.97 5.01
C THR A 314 -7.69 8.82 5.94
N ILE A 315 -8.97 8.49 6.08
CA ILE A 315 -9.87 9.19 7.02
C ILE A 315 -9.38 9.00 8.46
N GLY A 316 -8.92 7.80 8.83
CA GLY A 316 -8.35 7.53 10.15
C GLY A 316 -7.23 8.49 10.50
N TRP A 317 -6.31 8.78 9.57
CA TRP A 317 -5.24 9.77 9.78
C TRP A 317 -5.79 11.15 10.12
N LEU A 318 -6.82 11.60 9.41
CA LEU A 318 -7.45 12.91 9.62
C LEU A 318 -8.18 12.98 10.96
N ILE A 319 -8.96 11.95 11.31
CA ILE A 319 -9.69 11.87 12.59
C ILE A 319 -8.72 11.95 13.76
N PHE A 320 -7.64 11.16 13.73
CA PHE A 320 -6.69 11.08 14.83
C PHE A 320 -5.77 12.31 14.93
N MET A 321 -5.64 13.10 13.86
CA MET A 321 -4.83 14.30 13.85
C MET A 321 -5.45 15.47 14.64
N GLU A 322 -6.77 15.50 14.80
CA GLU A 322 -7.46 16.51 15.62
C GLU A 322 -7.37 16.25 17.14
N ASP A 323 -6.91 15.05 17.54
CA ASP A 323 -6.69 14.61 18.92
C ASP A 323 -7.86 14.90 19.90
N SER A 324 -9.10 14.86 19.40
CA SER A 324 -10.33 15.15 20.17
C SER A 324 -11.25 13.94 20.23
N LEU A 325 -11.56 13.48 21.44
CA LEU A 325 -12.48 12.36 21.67
C LEU A 325 -13.90 12.66 21.17
N VAL A 326 -14.36 13.90 21.27
CA VAL A 326 -15.71 14.30 20.81
C VAL A 326 -15.81 14.15 19.29
N LYS A 327 -14.79 14.65 18.57
CA LYS A 327 -14.74 14.56 17.12
C LYS A 327 -14.50 13.14 16.62
N PHE A 328 -13.73 12.36 17.37
CA PHE A 328 -13.61 10.92 17.14
C PHE A 328 -15.00 10.26 17.21
N LYS A 329 -15.75 10.47 18.29
CA LYS A 329 -17.10 9.89 18.45
C LYS A 329 -18.05 10.30 17.33
N SER A 330 -18.13 11.60 17.00
CA SER A 330 -18.99 12.07 15.91
C SER A 330 -18.61 11.48 14.55
N SER A 331 -17.31 11.24 14.32
CA SER A 331 -16.83 10.61 13.09
C SER A 331 -17.05 9.09 13.08
N MET A 332 -17.29 8.45 14.23
CA MET A 332 -17.59 7.02 14.33
C MET A 332 -19.11 6.73 14.31
N ASP A 333 -19.96 7.74 14.46
CA ASP A 333 -21.42 7.59 14.50
C ASP A 333 -22.00 6.79 13.30
N PRO A 334 -21.56 6.99 12.04
CA PRO A 334 -22.06 6.18 10.93
C PRO A 334 -21.73 4.68 11.09
N LEU A 335 -20.54 4.35 11.59
CA LEU A 335 -20.14 2.98 11.87
C LEU A 335 -20.87 2.41 13.09
N GLN A 336 -21.15 3.25 14.09
CA GLN A 336 -21.97 2.89 15.24
C GLN A 336 -23.35 2.40 14.81
N GLN A 337 -24.00 3.06 13.86
CA GLN A 337 -25.31 2.64 13.35
C GLN A 337 -25.25 1.26 12.66
N VAL A 338 -24.14 0.97 11.95
CA VAL A 338 -23.93 -0.36 11.35
C VAL A 338 -23.77 -1.43 12.43
N PHE A 339 -23.02 -1.16 13.51
CA PHE A 339 -22.93 -2.07 14.66
C PHE A 339 -24.30 -2.35 15.27
N LEU A 340 -25.07 -1.31 15.59
CA LEU A 340 -26.41 -1.46 16.18
C LEU A 340 -27.36 -2.26 15.29
N SER A 341 -27.30 -2.05 13.98
CA SER A 341 -28.09 -2.84 13.00
C SER A 341 -27.69 -4.31 12.97
N LEU A 342 -26.39 -4.61 13.00
CA LEU A 342 -25.88 -5.99 13.00
C LEU A 342 -26.15 -6.71 14.32
N GLU A 343 -26.04 -6.02 15.45
CA GLU A 343 -26.28 -6.56 16.79
C GLU A 343 -27.75 -6.89 17.04
N SER A 344 -28.67 -6.06 16.50
CA SER A 344 -30.12 -6.30 16.56
C SER A 344 -30.61 -7.38 15.58
N THR A 345 -29.76 -7.84 14.66
CA THR A 345 -30.14 -8.85 13.66
C THR A 345 -30.23 -10.25 14.28
N PRO A 346 -31.37 -10.96 14.16
CA PRO A 346 -31.54 -12.31 14.69
C PRO A 346 -30.71 -13.34 13.91
N ASP A 347 -30.34 -14.43 14.59
CA ASP A 347 -29.43 -15.46 14.07
C ASP A 347 -29.96 -16.15 12.81
N SER A 348 -31.28 -16.28 12.68
CA SER A 348 -31.94 -16.92 11.52
C SER A 348 -31.74 -16.16 10.21
N VAL A 349 -31.57 -14.83 10.27
CA VAL A 349 -31.43 -13.95 9.10
C VAL A 349 -29.96 -13.51 8.92
N PHE A 350 -29.07 -13.95 9.81
CA PHE A 350 -27.67 -13.54 9.81
C PHE A 350 -26.87 -14.01 8.59
N ARG A 351 -27.40 -15.01 7.84
CA ARG A 351 -26.83 -15.52 6.59
C ARG A 351 -27.33 -14.82 5.31
N THR A 352 -27.96 -13.65 5.42
CA THR A 352 -28.40 -12.88 4.25
C THR A 352 -27.27 -12.09 3.58
N ASP A 353 -27.40 -11.81 2.29
CA ASP A 353 -26.41 -11.01 1.54
C ASP A 353 -26.28 -9.58 2.07
N ALA A 354 -27.36 -9.00 2.62
CA ALA A 354 -27.31 -7.68 3.26
C ALA A 354 -26.36 -7.67 4.48
N VAL A 355 -26.51 -8.66 5.37
CA VAL A 355 -25.64 -8.82 6.55
C VAL A 355 -24.21 -9.13 6.12
N LYS A 356 -24.03 -9.97 5.11
CA LYS A 356 -22.72 -10.28 4.52
C LYS A 356 -22.01 -9.02 4.06
N CYS A 357 -22.65 -8.19 3.23
CA CYS A 357 -22.08 -6.94 2.72
C CYS A 357 -21.79 -5.94 3.84
N ALA A 358 -22.69 -5.81 4.81
CA ALA A 358 -22.51 -4.93 5.97
C ALA A 358 -21.31 -5.34 6.83
N LEU A 359 -21.19 -6.64 7.15
CA LEU A 359 -20.08 -7.18 7.95
C LEU A 359 -18.74 -7.06 7.22
N VAL A 360 -18.69 -7.42 5.95
CA VAL A 360 -17.47 -7.28 5.12
C VAL A 360 -17.03 -5.83 5.04
N GLY A 361 -17.99 -4.92 4.83
CA GLY A 361 -17.75 -3.49 4.80
C GLY A 361 -17.18 -2.97 6.12
N LEU A 362 -17.89 -3.22 7.22
CA LEU A 362 -17.51 -2.79 8.56
C LEU A 362 -16.10 -3.27 8.94
N MET A 363 -15.77 -4.53 8.66
CA MET A 363 -14.43 -5.07 8.97
C MET A 363 -13.33 -4.40 8.16
N ARG A 364 -13.59 -4.01 6.91
CA ARG A 364 -12.62 -3.28 6.08
C ARG A 364 -12.44 -1.84 6.54
N ASP A 365 -13.53 -1.21 6.99
CA ASP A 365 -13.54 0.17 7.48
C ASP A 365 -12.75 0.26 8.78
N LEU A 366 -13.08 -0.61 9.74
CA LEU A 366 -12.39 -0.71 11.02
C LEU A 366 -10.92 -1.06 10.83
N ARG A 367 -10.60 -1.96 9.89
CA ARG A 367 -9.20 -2.26 9.57
C ARG A 367 -8.46 -1.02 9.08
N GLY A 368 -9.06 -0.23 8.19
CA GLY A 368 -8.48 1.03 7.73
C GLY A 368 -8.23 2.01 8.88
N ILE A 369 -9.24 2.28 9.69
CA ILE A 369 -9.13 3.18 10.86
C ILE A 369 -8.06 2.67 11.84
N THR A 370 -8.04 1.37 12.12
CA THR A 370 -7.04 0.76 13.00
C THR A 370 -5.63 0.88 12.42
N MET A 371 -5.48 0.84 11.10
CA MET A 371 -4.18 1.08 10.47
C MET A 371 -3.65 2.50 10.74
N ALA A 372 -4.52 3.49 10.97
CA ALA A 372 -4.12 4.87 11.26
C ALA A 372 -3.72 5.14 12.71
N THR A 373 -3.97 4.20 13.65
CA THR A 373 -3.55 4.38 15.05
C THR A 373 -2.05 4.09 15.20
N ASN A 374 -1.28 5.16 15.44
CA ASN A 374 0.18 5.12 15.59
C ASN A 374 0.66 5.56 16.97
N SER A 375 -0.25 5.72 17.93
CA SER A 375 0.09 6.10 19.30
C SER A 375 -0.82 5.39 20.29
N ARG A 376 -0.34 5.26 21.54
CA ARG A 376 -1.13 4.72 22.66
C ARG A 376 -2.49 5.43 22.80
N ARG A 377 -2.52 6.75 22.65
CA ARG A 377 -3.73 7.56 22.81
C ARG A 377 -4.76 7.29 21.71
N THR A 378 -4.33 7.29 20.45
CA THR A 378 -5.22 7.06 19.29
C THR A 378 -5.75 5.64 19.29
N TYR A 379 -4.92 4.67 19.65
CA TYR A 379 -5.36 3.30 19.88
C TYR A 379 -6.35 3.22 21.05
N GLY A 380 -6.09 3.91 22.16
CA GLY A 380 -6.99 3.98 23.32
C GLY A 380 -8.40 4.44 22.96
N PHE A 381 -8.55 5.50 22.17
CA PHE A 381 -9.87 5.95 21.70
C PHE A 381 -10.63 4.87 20.94
N LEU A 382 -9.95 4.16 20.04
CA LEU A 382 -10.56 3.08 19.26
C LEU A 382 -10.88 1.86 20.14
N PHE A 383 -9.97 1.52 21.06
CA PHE A 383 -10.14 0.38 21.97
C PHE A 383 -11.32 0.59 22.91
N ASP A 384 -11.42 1.76 23.55
CA ASP A 384 -12.50 2.10 24.49
C ASP A 384 -13.86 2.22 23.80
N TRP A 385 -13.88 2.56 22.51
CA TRP A 385 -15.10 2.59 21.71
C TRP A 385 -15.56 1.19 21.30
N LEU A 386 -14.63 0.29 20.96
CA LEU A 386 -14.95 -1.06 20.47
C LEU A 386 -15.17 -2.07 21.61
N TYR A 387 -14.33 -2.04 22.64
CA TYR A 387 -14.38 -2.97 23.76
C TYR A 387 -15.16 -2.37 24.94
N PRO A 388 -16.05 -3.12 25.62
CA PRO A 388 -16.45 -4.49 25.34
C PRO A 388 -17.66 -4.61 24.40
N ALA A 389 -18.39 -3.51 24.16
CA ALA A 389 -19.73 -3.51 23.60
C ALA A 389 -19.84 -4.20 22.24
N HIS A 390 -18.86 -4.00 21.36
CA HIS A 390 -18.91 -4.41 19.96
C HIS A 390 -18.08 -5.66 19.65
N MET A 391 -17.33 -6.19 20.63
CA MET A 391 -16.58 -7.44 20.43
C MET A 391 -17.45 -8.68 20.15
N PRO A 392 -18.65 -8.85 20.75
CA PRO A 392 -19.51 -10.00 20.48
C PRO A 392 -19.90 -10.18 19.01
N ILE A 393 -20.04 -9.11 18.23
CA ILE A 393 -20.41 -9.21 16.81
C ILE A 393 -19.31 -9.86 15.97
N LEU A 394 -18.04 -9.73 16.36
CA LEU A 394 -16.90 -10.38 15.69
C LEU A 394 -16.98 -11.90 15.88
N LEU A 395 -17.30 -12.33 17.10
CA LEU A 395 -17.46 -13.74 17.43
C LEU A 395 -18.68 -14.35 16.73
N LYS A 396 -19.80 -13.61 16.69
CA LYS A 396 -21.00 -13.98 15.92
C LYS A 396 -20.69 -14.10 14.43
N GLY A 397 -19.99 -13.10 13.87
CA GLY A 397 -19.54 -13.07 12.48
C GLY A 397 -18.77 -14.32 12.07
N ILE A 398 -17.71 -14.66 12.82
CA ILE A 398 -16.90 -15.86 12.55
C ILE A 398 -17.70 -17.15 12.70
N SER A 399 -18.57 -17.23 13.72
CA SER A 399 -19.30 -18.46 14.04
C SER A 399 -20.35 -18.81 12.97
N HIS A 400 -21.02 -17.80 12.40
CA HIS A 400 -22.06 -18.02 11.39
C HIS A 400 -21.52 -18.15 9.96
N TRP A 401 -20.36 -17.56 9.66
CA TRP A 401 -19.81 -17.47 8.30
C TRP A 401 -18.48 -18.23 8.11
N THR A 402 -18.17 -19.23 8.95
CA THR A 402 -16.86 -19.93 8.88
C THR A 402 -16.57 -20.53 7.50
N ASP A 403 -17.60 -20.99 6.81
CA ASP A 403 -17.59 -21.57 5.45
C ASP A 403 -17.39 -20.53 4.34
N ASN A 404 -17.53 -19.23 4.63
CA ASN A 404 -17.42 -18.17 3.63
C ASN A 404 -16.16 -17.30 3.82
N PRO A 405 -15.10 -17.53 3.03
CA PRO A 405 -13.84 -16.78 3.15
C PRO A 405 -13.98 -15.29 2.82
N GLU A 406 -15.04 -14.87 2.11
CA GLU A 406 -15.27 -13.45 1.81
C GLU A 406 -15.59 -12.65 3.07
N VAL A 407 -16.19 -13.29 4.08
CA VAL A 407 -16.54 -12.67 5.38
C VAL A 407 -15.45 -12.88 6.41
N THR A 408 -14.93 -14.10 6.52
CA THR A 408 -13.92 -14.42 7.54
C THR A 408 -12.58 -13.74 7.24
N THR A 409 -12.17 -13.61 5.97
CA THR A 409 -10.89 -12.99 5.63
C THR A 409 -10.80 -11.52 6.10
N PRO A 410 -11.75 -10.61 5.78
CA PRO A 410 -11.72 -9.25 6.29
C PRO A 410 -11.74 -9.16 7.81
N LEU A 411 -12.54 -9.98 8.47
CA LEU A 411 -12.68 -10.00 9.93
C LEU A 411 -11.39 -10.44 10.62
N LEU A 412 -10.79 -11.55 10.17
CA LEU A 412 -9.49 -12.01 10.66
C LEU A 412 -8.37 -11.00 10.38
N LYS A 413 -8.39 -10.35 9.21
CA LYS A 413 -7.40 -9.29 8.88
C LYS A 413 -7.56 -8.03 9.72
N PHE A 414 -8.79 -7.67 10.08
CA PHE A 414 -9.05 -6.61 11.04
C PHE A 414 -8.45 -6.97 12.40
N MET A 415 -8.74 -8.16 12.93
CA MET A 415 -8.19 -8.62 14.19
C MET A 415 -6.66 -8.69 14.18
N ALA A 416 -6.07 -9.18 13.08
CA ALA A 416 -4.61 -9.22 12.92
C ALA A 416 -3.98 -7.83 12.97
N GLU A 417 -4.66 -6.80 12.45
CA GLU A 417 -4.23 -5.42 12.59
C GLU A 417 -4.47 -4.92 14.01
N PHE A 418 -5.62 -5.20 14.62
CA PHE A 418 -5.98 -4.71 15.95
C PHE A 418 -4.99 -5.15 17.04
N VAL A 419 -4.49 -6.38 16.97
CA VAL A 419 -3.54 -6.94 17.95
C VAL A 419 -2.07 -6.58 17.67
N LEU A 420 -1.78 -5.90 16.57
CA LEU A 420 -0.41 -5.57 16.17
C LEU A 420 0.14 -4.41 17.01
N ASN A 421 1.20 -4.64 17.78
CA ASN A 421 1.89 -3.58 18.53
C ASN A 421 2.88 -2.80 17.67
N LYS A 422 2.40 -2.08 16.66
CA LYS A 422 3.25 -1.16 15.87
C LYS A 422 3.41 0.18 16.60
N ALA A 423 4.59 0.79 16.45
CA ALA A 423 4.93 2.07 17.10
C ALA A 423 4.63 2.11 18.62
N GLN A 424 4.71 0.97 19.31
CA GLN A 424 4.41 0.85 20.74
C GLN A 424 3.01 1.36 21.13
N ARG A 425 2.02 1.24 20.22
CA ARG A 425 0.65 1.70 20.48
C ARG A 425 -0.11 0.84 21.50
N LEU A 426 0.27 -0.43 21.67
CA LEU A 426 -0.32 -1.35 22.65
C LEU A 426 0.46 -1.31 23.97
N THR A 427 0.70 -0.11 24.49
CA THR A 427 1.37 0.08 25.78
C THR A 427 0.32 0.38 26.85
N PHE A 428 -0.18 -0.66 27.50
CA PHE A 428 -1.10 -0.52 28.64
C PHE A 428 -0.33 -0.21 29.92
N ASP A 429 -0.95 0.51 30.85
CA ASP A 429 -0.38 0.69 32.19
C ASP A 429 -0.29 -0.66 32.90
N SER A 430 0.70 -0.84 33.77
CA SER A 430 0.89 -2.08 34.53
C SER A 430 -0.30 -2.46 35.41
N SER A 431 -1.16 -1.50 35.74
CA SER A 431 -2.43 -1.68 36.46
C SER A 431 -3.63 -1.99 35.57
N SER A 432 -3.49 -1.88 34.24
CA SER A 432 -4.60 -2.02 33.30
C SER A 432 -4.79 -3.49 32.89
N PRO A 433 -6.00 -4.05 33.02
CA PRO A 433 -6.31 -5.40 32.54
C PRO A 433 -6.50 -5.46 31.02
N ASN A 434 -6.42 -4.34 30.30
CA ASN A 434 -6.81 -4.24 28.89
C ASN A 434 -6.04 -5.19 27.96
N GLY A 435 -4.74 -5.42 28.22
CA GLY A 435 -3.94 -6.38 27.46
C GLY A 435 -4.45 -7.82 27.62
N ILE A 436 -4.79 -8.21 28.85
CA ILE A 436 -5.35 -9.53 29.16
C ILE A 436 -6.72 -9.68 28.51
N LEU A 437 -7.58 -8.67 28.65
CA LEU A 437 -8.93 -8.67 28.07
C LEU A 437 -8.90 -8.77 26.54
N LEU A 438 -8.00 -8.03 25.90
CA LEU A 438 -7.76 -8.12 24.46
C LEU A 438 -7.37 -9.55 24.05
N PHE A 439 -6.42 -10.16 24.77
CA PHE A 439 -6.00 -11.52 24.47
C PHE A 439 -7.12 -12.56 24.69
N ARG A 440 -8.00 -12.36 25.68
CA ARG A 440 -9.18 -13.23 25.87
C ARG A 440 -10.12 -13.18 24.67
N GLU A 441 -10.37 -12.01 24.11
CA GLU A 441 -11.18 -11.89 22.89
C GLU A 441 -10.49 -12.54 21.67
N VAL A 442 -9.17 -12.38 21.55
CA VAL A 442 -8.37 -13.07 20.51
C VAL A 442 -8.46 -14.58 20.65
N SER A 443 -8.33 -15.12 21.86
CA SER A 443 -8.44 -16.55 22.15
C SER A 443 -9.81 -17.09 21.76
N LYS A 444 -10.90 -16.46 22.24
CA LYS A 444 -12.28 -16.84 21.88
C LYS A 444 -12.47 -16.91 20.37
N LEU A 445 -11.96 -15.91 19.66
CA LEU A 445 -12.07 -15.80 18.21
C LEU A 445 -11.30 -16.91 17.48
N ILE A 446 -10.05 -17.18 17.88
CA ILE A 446 -9.23 -18.24 17.30
C ILE A 446 -9.84 -19.62 17.56
N VAL A 447 -10.32 -19.89 18.78
CA VAL A 447 -10.95 -21.16 19.14
C VAL A 447 -12.27 -21.36 18.37
N ALA A 448 -13.09 -20.31 18.27
CA ALA A 448 -14.35 -20.36 17.52
C ALA A 448 -14.15 -20.60 16.02
N TYR A 449 -13.12 -20.01 15.42
CA TYR A 449 -12.76 -20.25 14.03
C TYR A 449 -12.14 -21.64 13.84
N GLY A 450 -11.13 -21.97 14.66
CA GLY A 450 -10.33 -23.19 14.57
C GLY A 450 -11.14 -24.47 14.73
N SER A 451 -12.04 -24.53 15.71
CA SER A 451 -12.91 -25.68 15.92
C SER A 451 -13.84 -25.99 14.74
N ARG A 452 -14.23 -24.97 13.96
CA ARG A 452 -15.15 -25.10 12.83
C ARG A 452 -14.45 -25.26 11.48
N ILE A 453 -13.32 -24.58 11.27
CA ILE A 453 -12.56 -24.69 10.00
C ILE A 453 -11.97 -26.09 9.82
N LEU A 454 -11.64 -26.77 10.92
CA LEU A 454 -11.12 -28.13 10.91
C LEU A 454 -12.16 -29.17 10.48
N THR A 455 -13.45 -28.92 10.71
CA THR A 455 -14.53 -29.85 10.34
C THR A 455 -15.00 -29.66 8.90
N LEU A 456 -14.59 -28.58 8.22
CA LEU A 456 -14.97 -28.33 6.83
C LEU A 456 -14.26 -29.30 5.87
N PRO A 457 -14.98 -29.82 4.86
CA PRO A 457 -14.42 -30.74 3.89
C PRO A 457 -13.40 -30.02 3.00
N ASN A 458 -12.40 -30.78 2.52
CA ASN A 458 -11.42 -30.24 1.58
C ASN A 458 -12.06 -30.06 0.19
N THR A 459 -12.20 -28.81 -0.25
CA THR A 459 -12.71 -28.43 -1.58
C THR A 459 -11.58 -28.35 -2.61
N ALA A 460 -11.89 -28.21 -3.90
CA ALA A 460 -10.88 -28.05 -4.95
C ALA A 460 -9.93 -26.85 -4.72
N ASP A 461 -10.44 -25.74 -4.17
CA ASP A 461 -9.62 -24.60 -3.72
C ASP A 461 -9.42 -24.62 -2.20
N VAL A 462 -8.62 -25.57 -1.72
CA VAL A 462 -8.30 -25.71 -0.28
C VAL A 462 -7.62 -24.45 0.26
N TYR A 463 -6.82 -23.77 -0.57
CA TYR A 463 -6.09 -22.58 -0.14
C TYR A 463 -7.04 -21.44 0.24
N THR A 464 -7.98 -21.06 -0.62
CA THR A 464 -8.88 -19.93 -0.36
C THR A 464 -9.83 -20.21 0.79
N TYR A 465 -10.35 -21.42 0.90
CA TYR A 465 -11.38 -21.78 1.87
C TYR A 465 -10.83 -22.18 3.24
N LYS A 466 -9.62 -22.76 3.31
CA LYS A 466 -9.05 -23.31 4.55
C LYS A 466 -7.73 -22.65 4.93
N TYR A 467 -6.70 -22.79 4.09
CA TYR A 467 -5.34 -22.35 4.45
C TYR A 467 -5.25 -20.84 4.66
N LYS A 468 -6.02 -20.07 3.88
CA LYS A 468 -5.99 -18.61 3.94
C LYS A 468 -6.42 -18.06 5.30
N GLY A 469 -7.48 -18.60 5.88
CA GLY A 469 -7.91 -18.17 7.21
C GLY A 469 -6.97 -18.70 8.30
N ILE A 470 -6.49 -19.94 8.18
CA ILE A 470 -5.54 -20.53 9.13
C ILE A 470 -4.27 -19.68 9.26
N TRP A 471 -3.62 -19.29 8.14
CA TRP A 471 -2.40 -18.50 8.25
C TRP A 471 -2.63 -17.11 8.83
N ILE A 472 -3.82 -16.52 8.62
CA ILE A 472 -4.18 -15.26 9.26
C ILE A 472 -4.36 -15.47 10.78
N CYS A 473 -5.00 -16.56 11.21
CA CYS A 473 -5.10 -16.91 12.63
C CYS A 473 -3.72 -17.11 13.29
N LEU A 474 -2.79 -17.79 12.62
CA LEU A 474 -1.41 -17.91 13.09
C LEU A 474 -0.77 -16.52 13.23
N THR A 475 -0.97 -15.65 12.24
CA THR A 475 -0.48 -14.26 12.29
C THR A 475 -1.07 -13.47 13.46
N ILE A 476 -2.37 -13.60 13.74
CA ILE A 476 -3.03 -12.96 14.89
C ILE A 476 -2.36 -13.42 16.18
N LEU A 477 -2.20 -14.73 16.34
CA LEU A 477 -1.64 -15.30 17.57
C LEU A 477 -0.17 -14.92 17.75
N SER A 478 0.66 -15.02 16.71
CA SER A 478 2.07 -14.60 16.76
C SER A 478 2.20 -13.13 17.16
N ARG A 479 1.39 -12.23 16.60
CA ARG A 479 1.40 -10.80 16.93
C ARG A 479 0.95 -10.53 18.36
N ALA A 480 0.00 -11.32 18.88
CA ALA A 480 -0.48 -11.19 20.24
C ALA A 480 0.53 -11.68 21.27
N LEU A 481 1.19 -12.82 21.00
CA LEU A 481 2.22 -13.40 21.87
C LEU A 481 3.50 -12.55 21.86
N ALA A 482 3.98 -12.12 20.69
CA ALA A 482 5.17 -11.28 20.55
C ALA A 482 4.94 -9.79 20.84
N GLY A 483 3.71 -9.39 21.17
CA GLY A 483 3.31 -7.99 21.30
C GLY A 483 3.83 -7.28 22.56
N ASN A 484 4.30 -8.02 23.56
CA ASN A 484 4.81 -7.54 24.85
C ASN A 484 3.83 -6.68 25.67
N TYR A 485 2.52 -6.81 25.42
CA TYR A 485 1.46 -6.07 26.13
C TYR A 485 0.61 -6.93 27.07
N VAL A 486 0.94 -8.22 27.19
CA VAL A 486 0.28 -9.18 28.07
C VAL A 486 1.34 -9.96 28.83
N ASN A 487 1.19 -10.06 30.15
CA ASN A 487 1.96 -11.02 30.92
C ASN A 487 1.21 -12.36 30.93
N PHE A 488 1.72 -13.32 30.16
CA PHE A 488 1.05 -14.61 29.97
C PHE A 488 1.07 -15.51 31.22
N GLY A 489 2.00 -15.30 32.16
CA GLY A 489 2.01 -16.04 33.43
C GLY A 489 0.75 -15.81 34.28
N VAL A 490 0.04 -14.70 34.03
CA VAL A 490 -1.22 -14.38 34.71
C VAL A 490 -2.31 -15.42 34.39
N PHE A 491 -2.36 -15.98 33.18
CA PHE A 491 -3.39 -16.96 32.83
C PHE A 491 -3.27 -18.24 33.67
N GLU A 492 -2.05 -18.72 33.90
CA GLU A 492 -1.79 -19.89 34.74
C GLU A 492 -2.14 -19.60 36.21
N LEU A 493 -1.78 -18.42 36.73
CA LEU A 493 -2.06 -18.02 38.11
C LEU A 493 -3.55 -17.93 38.44
N TYR A 494 -4.37 -17.46 37.49
CA TYR A 494 -5.82 -17.32 37.68
C TYR A 494 -6.63 -18.54 37.15
N GLY A 495 -5.96 -19.58 36.64
CA GLY A 495 -6.62 -20.75 36.06
C GLY A 495 -7.42 -20.45 34.79
N ASP A 496 -7.08 -19.38 34.07
CA ASP A 496 -7.74 -19.01 32.82
C ASP A 496 -7.14 -19.80 31.65
N ARG A 497 -8.00 -20.59 30.99
CA ARG A 497 -7.63 -21.46 29.88
C ARG A 497 -7.49 -20.76 28.52
N ALA A 498 -7.70 -19.45 28.46
CA ALA A 498 -7.66 -18.71 27.19
C ALA A 498 -6.35 -18.93 26.41
N LEU A 499 -5.19 -18.94 27.07
CA LEU A 499 -3.91 -19.17 26.41
C LEU A 499 -3.77 -20.62 25.91
N SER A 500 -4.05 -21.60 26.77
CA SER A 500 -3.94 -23.02 26.41
C SER A 500 -4.88 -23.38 25.26
N ASP A 501 -6.12 -22.89 25.29
CA ASP A 501 -7.13 -23.21 24.29
C ASP A 501 -6.79 -22.57 22.93
N ALA A 502 -6.23 -21.35 22.92
CA ALA A 502 -5.77 -20.69 21.71
C ALA A 502 -4.57 -21.40 21.07
N LEU A 503 -3.59 -21.81 21.88
CA LEU A 503 -2.41 -22.55 21.42
C LEU A 503 -2.79 -23.94 20.88
N ASP A 504 -3.67 -24.66 21.57
CA ASP A 504 -4.18 -25.97 21.11
C ASP A 504 -4.96 -25.85 19.80
N ALA A 505 -5.85 -24.85 19.67
CA ALA A 505 -6.58 -24.60 18.43
C ALA A 505 -5.63 -24.23 17.27
N ALA A 506 -4.63 -23.38 17.51
CA ALA A 506 -3.64 -23.00 16.51
C ALA A 506 -2.76 -24.18 16.07
N LEU A 507 -2.33 -25.02 17.01
CA LEU A 507 -1.56 -26.21 16.74
C LEU A 507 -2.37 -27.22 15.91
N LYS A 508 -3.62 -27.50 16.28
CA LYS A 508 -4.51 -28.38 15.52
C LYS A 508 -4.75 -27.89 14.09
N MET A 509 -4.98 -26.58 13.91
CA MET A 509 -5.08 -25.97 12.57
C MET A 509 -3.80 -26.17 11.76
N THR A 510 -2.65 -26.00 12.40
CA THR A 510 -1.34 -26.14 11.76
C THR A 510 -1.05 -27.58 11.33
N LEU A 511 -1.29 -28.55 12.21
CA LEU A 511 -1.09 -29.98 11.93
C LEU A 511 -2.08 -30.53 10.88
N SER A 512 -3.19 -29.82 10.63
CA SER A 512 -4.15 -30.21 9.59
C SER A 512 -3.64 -29.94 8.15
N ILE A 513 -2.53 -29.22 7.99
CA ILE A 513 -1.98 -28.85 6.69
C ILE A 513 -0.75 -29.72 6.37
N PRO A 514 -0.72 -30.40 5.21
CA PRO A 514 0.46 -31.14 4.77
C PRO A 514 1.69 -30.23 4.62
N MET A 515 2.86 -30.73 4.97
CA MET A 515 4.10 -29.95 4.90
C MET A 515 4.42 -29.47 3.47
N SER A 516 4.07 -30.27 2.46
CA SER A 516 4.19 -29.90 1.03
C SER A 516 3.46 -28.58 0.72
N ASP A 517 2.27 -28.40 1.29
CA ASP A 517 1.42 -27.24 1.04
C ASP A 517 1.92 -26.02 1.80
N ILE A 518 2.42 -26.23 3.03
CA ILE A 518 3.07 -25.20 3.83
C ILE A 518 4.24 -24.57 3.06
N LEU A 519 5.07 -25.39 2.41
CA LEU A 519 6.22 -24.91 1.63
C LEU A 519 5.83 -24.37 0.25
N ALA A 520 4.73 -24.84 -0.35
CA ALA A 520 4.25 -24.35 -1.65
C ALA A 520 3.68 -22.92 -1.57
N TYR A 521 2.96 -22.58 -0.50
CA TYR A 521 2.26 -21.30 -0.37
C TYR A 521 3.03 -20.27 0.46
N ARG A 522 3.78 -19.37 -0.20
CA ARG A 522 4.65 -18.34 0.44
C ARG A 522 4.07 -17.62 1.67
N LYS A 523 2.77 -17.25 1.64
CA LYS A 523 2.12 -16.54 2.78
C LYS A 523 1.89 -17.45 3.98
N LEU A 524 1.51 -18.69 3.72
CA LEU A 524 1.35 -19.71 4.75
C LEU A 524 2.71 -20.08 5.34
N THR A 525 3.73 -20.28 4.50
CA THR A 525 5.10 -20.56 4.94
C THR A 525 5.62 -19.52 5.94
N ARG A 526 5.48 -18.22 5.58
CA ARG A 526 5.91 -17.11 6.44
C ARG A 526 5.13 -17.06 7.76
N ALA A 527 3.82 -17.28 7.73
CA ALA A 527 3.01 -17.27 8.94
C ALA A 527 3.33 -18.47 9.85
N TYR A 528 3.58 -19.64 9.27
CA TYR A 528 3.94 -20.86 9.98
C TYR A 528 5.26 -20.72 10.74
N PHE A 529 6.35 -20.35 10.05
CA PHE A 529 7.65 -20.23 10.69
C PHE A 529 7.73 -19.05 11.67
N ALA A 530 7.05 -17.94 11.38
CA ALA A 530 6.94 -16.84 12.34
C ALA A 530 6.15 -17.25 13.60
N PHE A 531 5.18 -18.16 13.48
CA PHE A 531 4.48 -18.71 14.64
C PHE A 531 5.36 -19.65 15.45
N LEU A 532 6.09 -20.56 14.79
CA LEU A 532 7.02 -21.45 15.47
C LEU A 532 8.11 -20.66 16.21
N GLU A 533 8.73 -19.68 15.57
CA GLU A 533 9.72 -18.79 16.20
C GLU A 533 9.20 -18.21 17.53
N VAL A 534 7.99 -17.65 17.53
CA VAL A 534 7.38 -17.07 18.74
C VAL A 534 7.11 -18.14 19.81
N LEU A 535 6.69 -19.35 19.42
CA LEU A 535 6.49 -20.44 20.37
C LEU A 535 7.81 -20.89 21.02
N PHE A 536 8.87 -21.06 20.24
CA PHE A 536 10.18 -21.46 20.77
C PHE A 536 10.82 -20.37 21.63
N ASN A 537 10.58 -19.08 21.31
CA ASN A 537 11.16 -17.96 22.05
C ASN A 537 10.46 -17.70 23.39
N SER A 538 9.13 -17.80 23.46
CA SER A 538 8.36 -17.32 24.62
C SER A 538 7.48 -18.39 25.27
N HIS A 539 7.20 -19.51 24.59
CA HIS A 539 6.27 -20.54 25.05
C HIS A 539 6.83 -21.96 24.88
N ILE A 540 8.15 -22.13 25.04
CA ILE A 540 8.83 -23.42 24.83
C ILE A 540 8.27 -24.52 25.73
N THR A 541 7.83 -24.18 26.95
CA THR A 541 7.21 -25.13 27.89
C THR A 541 5.96 -25.81 27.31
N PHE A 542 5.19 -25.10 26.50
CA PHE A 542 4.03 -25.66 25.79
C PHE A 542 4.46 -26.63 24.69
N ILE A 543 5.51 -26.32 23.92
CA ILE A 543 6.03 -27.24 22.90
C ILE A 543 6.53 -28.54 23.54
N LEU A 544 7.22 -28.43 24.67
CA LEU A 544 7.79 -29.58 25.38
C LEU A 544 6.72 -30.47 26.01
N SER A 545 5.55 -29.93 26.34
CA SER A 545 4.44 -30.73 26.90
C SER A 545 3.66 -31.54 25.86
N LEU A 546 3.94 -31.36 24.57
CA LEU A 546 3.32 -32.12 23.49
C LEU A 546 3.76 -33.60 23.48
N ASP A 547 3.01 -34.43 22.75
CA ASP A 547 3.42 -35.80 22.47
C ASP A 547 4.64 -35.85 21.54
N THR A 548 5.41 -36.93 21.63
CA THR A 548 6.70 -37.04 20.93
C THR A 548 6.55 -36.95 19.41
N ASN A 549 5.49 -37.52 18.83
CA ASN A 549 5.30 -37.49 17.38
C ASN A 549 5.04 -36.06 16.88
N THR A 550 4.19 -35.31 17.58
CA THR A 550 3.93 -33.91 17.25
C THR A 550 5.18 -33.04 17.42
N PHE A 551 5.92 -33.22 18.52
CA PHE A 551 7.18 -32.52 18.76
C PHE A 551 8.18 -32.77 17.63
N MET A 552 8.37 -34.04 17.25
CA MET A 552 9.27 -34.45 16.18
C MET A 552 8.88 -33.87 14.82
N HIS A 553 7.58 -33.83 14.50
CA HIS A 553 7.08 -33.21 13.28
C HIS A 553 7.40 -31.70 13.23
N ILE A 554 7.21 -30.98 14.35
CA ILE A 554 7.54 -29.56 14.44
C ILE A 554 9.04 -29.34 14.26
N VAL A 555 9.88 -30.12 14.95
CA VAL A 555 11.32 -29.93 14.85
C VAL A 555 11.86 -30.31 13.46
N GLY A 556 11.37 -31.40 12.85
CA GLY A 556 11.70 -31.75 11.47
C GLY A 556 11.25 -30.69 10.45
N SER A 557 10.16 -29.98 10.73
CA SER A 557 9.74 -28.84 9.90
C SER A 557 10.75 -27.69 9.91
N LEU A 558 11.37 -27.41 11.07
CA LEU A 558 12.40 -26.37 11.20
C LEU A 558 13.65 -26.73 10.39
N GLU A 559 14.06 -28.00 10.39
CA GLU A 559 15.17 -28.48 9.56
C GLU A 559 14.89 -28.26 8.07
N SER A 560 13.68 -28.56 7.61
CA SER A 560 13.30 -28.31 6.20
C SER A 560 13.24 -26.81 5.87
N GLY A 561 12.88 -25.96 6.84
CA GLY A 561 12.89 -24.50 6.71
C GLY A 561 14.30 -23.92 6.64
N LEU A 562 15.25 -24.49 7.41
CA LEU A 562 16.68 -24.12 7.37
C LEU A 562 17.31 -24.39 6.01
N LYS A 563 16.94 -25.51 5.37
CA LYS A 563 17.39 -25.88 4.01
C LYS A 563 16.71 -25.06 2.90
N GLY A 564 15.78 -24.17 3.26
CA GLY A 564 15.04 -23.32 2.33
C GLY A 564 15.88 -22.18 1.75
N LEU A 565 15.45 -21.65 0.60
CA LEU A 565 16.12 -20.55 -0.11
C LEU A 565 15.81 -19.15 0.46
N ASP A 566 14.75 -18.99 1.27
CA ASP A 566 14.35 -17.69 1.83
C ASP A 566 15.15 -17.41 3.12
N THR A 567 16.03 -16.42 3.05
CA THR A 567 16.93 -16.02 4.15
C THR A 567 16.18 -15.60 5.40
N ASN A 568 15.00 -14.99 5.26
CA ASN A 568 14.19 -14.60 6.40
C ASN A 568 13.65 -15.85 7.12
N ILE A 569 13.14 -16.83 6.38
CA ILE A 569 12.64 -18.08 6.97
C ILE A 569 13.77 -18.87 7.64
N SER A 570 14.93 -18.96 6.99
CA SER A 570 16.10 -19.64 7.55
C SER A 570 16.53 -18.98 8.87
N SER A 571 16.58 -17.64 8.93
CA SER A 571 16.86 -16.91 10.18
C SER A 571 15.86 -17.20 11.30
N GLN A 572 14.55 -17.27 10.98
CA GLN A 572 13.51 -17.58 11.96
C GLN A 572 13.64 -19.01 12.50
N CYS A 573 13.94 -19.97 11.62
CA CYS A 573 14.17 -21.36 12.01
C CYS A 573 15.44 -21.50 12.86
N ALA A 574 16.52 -20.79 12.50
CA ALA A 574 17.76 -20.77 13.26
C ALA A 574 17.54 -20.22 14.67
N SER A 575 16.78 -19.13 14.81
CA SER A 575 16.40 -18.59 16.12
C SER A 575 15.59 -19.58 16.96
N ALA A 576 14.62 -20.27 16.36
CA ALA A 576 13.83 -21.27 17.06
C ALA A 576 14.69 -22.46 17.57
N VAL A 577 15.61 -22.94 16.72
CA VAL A 577 16.56 -24.01 17.06
C VAL A 577 17.55 -23.57 18.14
N ASP A 578 18.07 -22.34 18.06
CA ASP A 578 18.99 -21.79 19.06
C ASP A 578 18.32 -21.71 20.44
N ASN A 579 17.07 -21.27 20.50
CA ASN A 579 16.31 -21.26 21.77
C ASN A 579 16.04 -22.67 22.32
N LEU A 580 15.77 -23.66 21.46
CA LEU A 580 15.68 -25.06 21.87
C LEU A 580 17.01 -25.56 22.44
N ALA A 581 18.13 -25.26 21.75
CA ALA A 581 19.47 -25.66 22.16
C ALA A 581 19.91 -24.98 23.46
N ALA A 582 19.63 -23.69 23.63
CA ALA A 582 19.87 -22.94 24.86
C ALA A 582 19.07 -23.51 26.03
N PHE A 583 17.79 -23.85 25.81
CA PHE A 583 16.97 -24.49 26.84
C PHE A 583 17.50 -25.87 27.23
N TYR A 584 17.91 -26.68 26.25
CA TYR A 584 18.57 -27.96 26.48
C TYR A 584 19.86 -27.77 27.29
N PHE A 585 20.71 -26.84 26.88
CA PHE A 585 22.01 -26.62 27.50
C PHE A 585 21.90 -26.19 28.97
N ASN A 586 21.02 -25.23 29.24
CA ASN A 586 20.82 -24.66 30.57
C ASN A 586 20.17 -25.65 31.55
N ASN A 587 19.21 -26.46 31.09
CA ASN A 587 18.40 -27.31 31.99
C ASN A 587 18.88 -28.77 32.07
N ILE A 588 19.66 -29.26 31.08
CA ILE A 588 20.08 -30.67 31.03
C ILE A 588 21.59 -30.81 31.23
N THR A 589 22.42 -29.96 30.63
CA THR A 589 23.89 -30.09 30.72
C THR A 589 24.55 -29.28 31.84
N MET A 590 24.02 -28.11 32.24
CA MET A 590 24.66 -27.24 33.24
C MET A 590 24.19 -27.45 34.70
N GLY A 591 23.26 -28.36 34.96
CA GLY A 591 23.05 -28.94 36.29
C GLY A 591 22.38 -28.06 37.34
N GLU A 592 21.06 -27.99 37.31
CA GLU A 592 20.21 -28.24 38.48
C GLU A 592 19.24 -29.36 38.03
N GLY A 593 18.99 -30.38 38.85
CA GLY A 593 18.22 -31.57 38.43
C GLY A 593 16.86 -31.24 37.77
N PRO A 594 16.23 -32.18 37.04
CA PRO A 594 15.01 -31.91 36.27
C PRO A 594 13.79 -31.75 37.19
N ASN A 595 13.74 -30.65 37.95
CA ASN A 595 12.63 -30.32 38.82
C ASN A 595 11.51 -29.61 38.06
N LEU A 596 11.81 -29.05 36.87
CA LEU A 596 10.83 -28.47 35.97
C LEU A 596 10.22 -29.57 35.08
N PRO A 597 8.88 -29.74 35.05
CA PRO A 597 8.20 -30.73 34.20
C PRO A 597 8.60 -30.64 32.72
N ALA A 598 8.93 -29.44 32.22
CA ALA A 598 9.38 -29.22 30.86
C ALA A 598 10.75 -29.86 30.57
N ALA A 599 11.68 -29.86 31.53
CA ALA A 599 13.01 -30.47 31.36
C ALA A 599 12.93 -32.01 31.35
N VAL A 600 12.03 -32.58 32.17
CA VAL A 600 11.72 -34.01 32.16
C VAL A 600 11.12 -34.42 30.81
N ASN A 601 10.18 -33.64 30.28
CA ASN A 601 9.57 -33.91 28.98
C ASN A 601 10.57 -33.80 27.83
N LEU A 602 11.47 -32.81 27.85
CA LEU A 602 12.54 -32.70 26.86
C LEU A 602 13.49 -33.91 26.92
N ALA A 603 13.88 -34.34 28.12
CA ALA A 603 14.70 -35.53 28.30
C ALA A 603 13.99 -36.80 27.78
N ARG A 604 12.67 -36.91 27.96
CA ARG A 604 11.85 -38.00 27.38
C ARG A 604 11.87 -37.97 25.84
N HIS A 605 11.64 -36.80 25.23
CA HIS A 605 11.66 -36.64 23.77
C HIS A 605 13.03 -37.01 23.17
N ILE A 606 14.12 -36.63 23.83
CA ILE A 606 15.50 -36.92 23.37
C ILE A 606 15.88 -38.39 23.59
N ALA A 607 15.42 -39.00 24.70
CA ALA A 607 15.63 -40.43 24.95
C ALA A 607 14.92 -41.31 23.91
N GLU A 608 13.76 -40.88 23.42
CA GLU A 608 13.01 -41.58 22.37
C GLU A 608 13.62 -41.40 20.96
N CYS A 609 14.40 -40.32 20.71
CA CYS A 609 15.09 -40.08 19.44
C CYS A 609 16.46 -39.38 19.60
N PRO A 610 17.57 -40.14 19.75
CA PRO A 610 18.91 -39.57 20.01
C PRO A 610 19.54 -38.81 18.84
N THR A 611 19.05 -38.98 17.61
CA THR A 611 19.66 -38.47 16.37
C THR A 611 19.25 -37.05 15.99
N LEU A 612 18.18 -36.52 16.60
CA LEU A 612 17.56 -35.26 16.19
C LEU A 612 18.47 -34.03 16.40
N PHE A 613 19.09 -33.92 17.58
CA PHE A 613 19.97 -32.80 17.91
C PHE A 613 21.26 -32.80 17.07
N PRO A 614 21.97 -33.93 16.88
CA PRO A 614 23.14 -34.01 16.00
C PRO A 614 22.86 -33.59 14.54
N GLU A 615 21.73 -34.00 13.95
CA GLU A 615 21.39 -33.67 12.56
C GLU A 615 21.05 -32.18 12.37
N ILE A 616 20.32 -31.59 13.33
CA ILE A 616 20.00 -30.15 13.30
C ILE A 616 21.24 -29.29 13.48
N VAL A 617 22.14 -29.66 14.41
CA VAL A 617 23.40 -28.93 14.65
C VAL A 617 24.36 -29.08 13.46
N ALA A 618 24.40 -30.25 12.81
CA ALA A 618 25.19 -30.44 11.59
C ALA A 618 24.71 -29.56 10.42
N THR A 619 23.41 -29.25 10.37
CA THR A 619 22.83 -28.39 9.33
C THR A 619 23.14 -26.90 9.53
N ASN A 620 23.42 -26.46 10.76
CA ASN A 620 23.83 -25.09 11.11
C ASN A 620 25.33 -24.81 10.87
N GLY A 621 26.13 -25.83 10.48
CA GLY A 621 27.58 -25.76 10.35
C GLY A 621 28.13 -25.37 8.97
N VAL A 622 27.31 -24.78 8.08
CA VAL A 622 27.71 -24.35 6.72
C VAL A 622 27.53 -22.86 6.53
#